data_AF-X1GCE4-F1
#
_entry.id   AF-X1GCE4-F1
#
_cell.length_a   1.000
_cell.length_b   1.000
_cell.length_c   1.000
_cell.angle_alpha   90.00
_cell.angle_beta   90.00
_cell.angle_gamma   90.00
#
_symmetry.space_group_name_H-M   'P 1'
#
loop_
_entity.id
_entity.type
_entity.pdbx_description
1 polymer ?
#
loop_
_entity_poly.entity_id
_entity_poly.type
_entity_poly.pdbx_seq_one_letter_code
_entity_poly.pdbx_strand_id
1 'polypeptide(L)'
;VSENMKMIGLAYDLTPAGATFDPPIDMTIKYDVSLIPGGVAEKNLVVAWWDETASNWVDMESTVDMKNDTITAKVSHFTTFTILVHTRPASFDVADLSIIPKEADLGERISVSALVTNTGDLTGRYEVSLELDDVVVQTKDVTLDGGDSETVSFSVTPDTAGEHTVYINGLLGTCEVKAPPPAPAPVPAVAPAPPSFAVSDLSVAPSEVKLAEQVTISAVVTNTRGSEGSYTVVLQINGAEEARKEVTLGAGKSETVTFTISKDTEGSYTVNIDGNLGQFTVIVPPPPTPTPTEALPIQPPTNWWLIGGIIAGCVVVAAGLLVYFFVWRKRGAAQPS
;
A
#
# COMPACT_ATOMS: atom_id res chain seq x y z
N VAL A 1 -36.07 65.86 22.33
CA VAL A 1 -35.62 64.65 21.62
C VAL A 1 -34.31 64.22 22.23
N SER A 2 -34.14 62.93 22.55
CA SER A 2 -32.90 62.39 23.13
C SER A 2 -31.78 62.32 22.08
N GLU A 3 -30.53 62.09 22.49
CA GLU A 3 -29.37 62.00 21.57
C GLU A 3 -29.51 60.91 20.50
N ASN A 4 -30.26 59.85 20.80
CA ASN A 4 -30.42 58.69 19.91
C ASN A 4 -31.73 58.70 19.13
N MET A 5 -32.40 59.84 19.03
CA MET A 5 -33.71 59.96 18.39
C MET A 5 -33.73 61.24 17.55
N LYS A 6 -34.41 61.22 16.40
CA LYS A 6 -34.64 62.42 15.58
C LYS A 6 -36.08 62.42 15.07
N MET A 7 -36.70 63.60 15.09
CA MET A 7 -37.95 63.83 14.36
C MET A 7 -37.61 63.98 12.88
N ILE A 8 -38.40 63.34 12.02
CA ILE A 8 -38.34 63.56 10.58
C ILE A 8 -39.67 64.16 10.13
N GLY A 9 -39.61 65.31 9.46
CA GLY A 9 -40.81 66.06 9.06
C GLY A 9 -41.41 66.93 10.18
N LEU A 10 -42.74 67.08 10.14
CA LEU A 10 -43.49 67.97 11.02
C LEU A 10 -44.10 67.24 12.21
N ALA A 11 -44.47 68.00 13.23
CA ALA A 11 -45.39 67.56 14.27
C ALA A 11 -46.82 68.03 13.92
N TYR A 12 -47.78 67.12 13.99
CA TYR A 12 -49.18 67.34 13.69
C TYR A 12 -49.98 67.38 14.98
N ASP A 13 -50.37 68.58 15.40
CA ASP A 13 -51.26 68.79 16.54
C ASP A 13 -52.71 68.59 16.10
N LEU A 14 -53.33 67.49 16.53
CA LEU A 14 -54.72 67.18 16.22
C LEU A 14 -55.63 67.57 17.37
N THR A 15 -56.73 68.26 17.05
CA THR A 15 -57.66 68.84 18.02
C THR A 15 -59.11 68.50 17.65
N PRO A 16 -60.07 68.54 18.60
CA PRO A 16 -59.93 68.94 20.01
C PRO A 16 -59.26 67.88 20.88
N ALA A 17 -58.48 68.33 21.87
CA ALA A 17 -57.89 67.46 22.88
C ALA A 17 -58.98 66.65 23.62
N GLY A 18 -58.70 65.39 23.91
CA GLY A 18 -59.64 64.48 24.59
C GLY A 18 -60.66 63.78 23.67
N ALA A 19 -60.65 64.05 22.36
CA ALA A 19 -61.40 63.23 21.40
C ALA A 19 -60.85 61.79 21.39
N THR A 20 -61.74 60.80 21.34
CA THR A 20 -61.40 59.37 21.28
C THR A 20 -62.12 58.66 20.14
N PHE A 21 -61.52 57.58 19.62
CA PHE A 21 -62.04 56.76 18.53
C PHE A 21 -62.12 55.30 18.95
N ASP A 22 -63.28 54.69 18.75
CA ASP A 22 -63.51 53.25 18.92
C ASP A 22 -64.42 52.74 17.79
N PRO A 23 -63.92 51.94 16.83
CA PRO A 23 -62.54 51.44 16.76
C PRO A 23 -61.52 52.53 16.40
N PRO A 24 -60.21 52.28 16.63
CA PRO A 24 -59.13 53.18 16.21
C PRO A 24 -59.16 53.45 14.70
N ILE A 25 -58.78 54.66 14.29
CA ILE A 25 -58.74 55.07 12.87
C ILE A 25 -57.31 55.03 12.32
N ASP A 26 -57.18 54.92 11.00
CA ASP A 26 -55.87 54.99 10.34
C ASP A 26 -55.43 56.44 10.16
N MET A 27 -54.26 56.77 10.68
CA MET A 27 -53.55 58.01 10.36
C MET A 27 -52.40 57.68 9.43
N THR A 28 -52.48 58.18 8.19
CA THR A 28 -51.41 58.05 7.20
C THR A 28 -50.70 59.39 7.02
N ILE A 29 -49.39 59.40 7.25
CA ILE A 29 -48.53 60.59 7.11
C ILE A 29 -47.55 60.34 5.96
N LYS A 30 -47.41 61.31 5.06
CA LYS A 30 -46.32 61.31 4.07
C LYS A 30 -45.02 61.78 4.71
N TYR A 31 -43.93 61.08 4.42
CA TYR A 31 -42.59 61.53 4.78
C TYR A 31 -41.77 61.87 3.54
N ASP A 32 -40.67 62.59 3.77
CA ASP A 32 -39.67 62.89 2.75
C ASP A 32 -38.43 62.03 3.05
N VAL A 33 -38.11 61.11 2.14
CA VAL A 33 -36.97 60.20 2.25
C VAL A 33 -35.65 60.96 2.44
N SER A 34 -35.52 62.18 1.92
CA SER A 34 -34.31 62.98 2.08
C SER A 34 -34.06 63.46 3.52
N LEU A 35 -35.08 63.41 4.38
CA LEU A 35 -34.97 63.74 5.80
C LEU A 35 -34.53 62.56 6.67
N ILE A 36 -34.52 61.34 6.12
CA ILE A 36 -34.08 60.14 6.85
C ILE A 36 -32.56 60.23 7.05
N PRO A 37 -32.06 60.19 8.30
CA PRO A 37 -30.63 60.18 8.55
C PRO A 37 -29.95 58.97 7.90
N GLY A 38 -28.73 59.18 7.38
CA GLY A 38 -27.95 58.10 6.79
C GLY A 38 -27.76 56.93 7.76
N GLY A 39 -27.96 55.71 7.27
CA GLY A 39 -27.89 54.48 8.04
C GLY A 39 -29.20 54.10 8.76
N VAL A 40 -30.24 54.94 8.79
CA VAL A 40 -31.54 54.48 9.26
C VAL A 40 -32.25 53.75 8.11
N ALA A 41 -32.69 52.52 8.34
CA ALA A 41 -33.52 51.81 7.39
C ALA A 41 -34.93 52.42 7.36
N GLU A 42 -35.45 52.70 6.16
CA GLU A 42 -36.76 53.33 5.97
C GLU A 42 -37.92 52.52 6.57
N LYS A 43 -37.79 51.19 6.65
CA LYS A 43 -38.77 50.33 7.32
C LYS A 43 -38.84 50.56 8.85
N ASN A 44 -37.85 51.20 9.45
CA ASN A 44 -37.75 51.43 10.90
C ASN A 44 -38.29 52.81 11.33
N LEU A 45 -38.94 53.56 10.44
CA LEU A 45 -39.66 54.78 10.82
C LEU A 45 -40.83 54.41 11.75
N VAL A 46 -41.08 55.24 12.75
CA VAL A 46 -42.22 55.06 13.67
C VAL A 46 -43.03 56.35 13.77
N VAL A 47 -44.35 56.22 13.79
CA VAL A 47 -45.23 57.29 14.27
C VAL A 47 -45.13 57.29 15.78
N ALA A 48 -45.02 58.47 16.38
CA ALA A 48 -45.11 58.63 17.82
C ALA A 48 -46.08 59.74 18.19
N TRP A 49 -46.66 59.60 19.37
CA TRP A 49 -47.53 60.60 19.96
C TRP A 49 -46.86 61.23 21.17
N TRP A 50 -47.19 62.49 21.45
CA TRP A 50 -46.69 63.20 22.61
C TRP A 50 -47.56 62.89 23.83
N ASP A 51 -46.97 62.24 24.83
CA ASP A 51 -47.58 62.08 26.15
C ASP A 51 -47.30 63.33 26.98
N GLU A 52 -48.31 64.18 27.15
CA GLU A 52 -48.19 65.39 27.96
C GLU A 52 -47.90 65.09 29.44
N THR A 53 -48.40 63.97 29.96
CA THR A 53 -48.25 63.58 31.36
C THR A 53 -46.81 63.14 31.64
N ALA A 54 -46.25 62.31 30.77
CA ALA A 54 -44.88 61.84 30.87
C ALA A 54 -43.86 62.81 30.23
N SER A 55 -44.34 63.82 29.49
CA SER A 55 -43.53 64.78 28.73
C SER A 55 -42.50 64.09 27.82
N ASN A 56 -42.94 63.02 27.14
CA ASN A 56 -42.12 62.26 26.21
C ASN A 56 -42.91 61.84 24.97
N TRP A 57 -42.17 61.47 23.93
CA TRP A 57 -42.74 60.81 22.77
C TRP A 57 -42.89 59.33 23.06
N VAL A 58 -44.01 58.76 22.63
CA VAL A 58 -44.32 57.34 22.77
C VAL A 58 -44.52 56.75 21.38
N ASP A 59 -43.68 55.77 21.03
CA ASP A 59 -43.73 55.07 19.76
C ASP A 59 -45.05 54.30 19.59
N MET A 60 -45.51 54.25 18.35
CA MET A 60 -46.69 53.51 17.94
C MET A 60 -46.30 52.40 16.98
N GLU A 61 -47.04 51.29 17.01
CA GLU A 61 -46.99 50.31 15.94
C GLU A 61 -47.35 51.01 14.62
N SER A 62 -46.41 50.95 13.69
CA SER A 62 -46.44 51.72 12.45
C SER A 62 -46.15 50.81 11.27
N THR A 63 -46.84 51.03 10.16
CA THR A 63 -46.61 50.33 8.90
C THR A 63 -46.09 51.31 7.86
N VAL A 64 -44.86 51.08 7.38
CA VAL A 64 -44.22 51.91 6.36
C VAL A 64 -44.51 51.34 4.96
N ASP A 65 -45.04 52.19 4.09
CA ASP A 65 -45.15 51.94 2.65
C ASP A 65 -44.07 52.77 1.92
N MET A 66 -42.92 52.12 1.70
CA MET A 66 -41.74 52.69 1.06
C MET A 66 -41.93 53.02 -0.43
N LYS A 67 -43.01 52.52 -1.05
CA LYS A 67 -43.30 52.82 -2.45
C LYS A 67 -44.02 54.16 -2.60
N ASN A 68 -44.81 54.51 -1.59
CA ASN A 68 -45.67 55.69 -1.60
C ASN A 68 -45.17 56.80 -0.65
N ASP A 69 -44.02 56.57 0.00
CA ASP A 69 -43.40 57.43 1.02
C ASP A 69 -44.40 57.79 2.14
N THR A 70 -45.15 56.79 2.60
CA THR A 70 -46.18 56.95 3.63
C THR A 70 -45.99 56.00 4.80
N ILE A 71 -46.32 56.46 6.00
CA ILE A 71 -46.36 55.65 7.21
C ILE A 71 -47.75 55.72 7.82
N THR A 72 -48.28 54.59 8.28
CA THR A 72 -49.63 54.49 8.86
C THR A 72 -49.59 53.94 10.27
N ALA A 73 -50.33 54.56 11.19
CA ALA A 73 -50.55 54.05 12.54
C ALA A 73 -52.03 54.13 12.93
N LYS A 74 -52.46 53.22 13.82
CA LYS A 74 -53.81 53.21 14.39
C LYS A 74 -53.89 54.21 15.53
N VAL A 75 -54.78 55.20 15.43
CA VAL A 75 -54.95 56.24 16.46
C VAL A 75 -56.34 56.17 17.09
N SER A 76 -56.36 56.21 18.42
CA SER A 76 -57.60 56.13 19.23
C SER A 76 -57.92 57.43 19.96
N HIS A 77 -57.09 58.45 19.80
CA HIS A 77 -57.30 59.76 20.41
C HIS A 77 -56.56 60.85 19.63
N PHE A 78 -56.87 62.09 19.94
CA PHE A 78 -56.17 63.26 19.42
C PHE A 78 -55.14 63.80 20.41
N THR A 79 -53.95 64.09 19.88
CA THR A 79 -52.78 64.69 20.53
C THR A 79 -51.83 65.16 19.42
N THR A 80 -50.60 65.54 19.76
CA THR A 80 -49.54 65.79 18.79
C THR A 80 -48.90 64.48 18.33
N PHE A 81 -48.83 64.28 17.02
CA PHE A 81 -48.17 63.14 16.39
C PHE A 81 -46.96 63.60 15.56
N THR A 82 -45.95 62.75 15.41
CA THR A 82 -44.83 63.00 14.49
C THR A 82 -44.23 61.68 14.01
N ILE A 83 -43.32 61.75 13.05
CA ILE A 83 -42.53 60.60 12.61
C ILE A 83 -41.16 60.70 13.25
N LEU A 84 -40.71 59.60 13.84
CA LEU A 84 -39.42 59.48 14.50
C LEU A 84 -38.55 58.43 13.84
N VAL A 85 -37.26 58.63 14.06
CA VAL A 85 -36.23 57.63 13.86
C VAL A 85 -35.39 57.49 15.11
N HIS A 86 -34.99 56.27 15.39
CA HIS A 86 -33.95 55.97 16.36
C HIS A 86 -32.61 55.85 15.65
N THR A 87 -31.53 56.22 16.33
CA THR A 87 -30.21 56.42 15.73
C THR A 87 -29.09 55.90 16.63
N ARG A 88 -29.38 54.93 17.52
CA ARG A 88 -28.33 54.23 18.27
C ARG A 88 -27.36 53.62 17.26
N PRO A 89 -26.04 53.81 17.43
CA PRO A 89 -25.04 53.19 16.56
C PRO A 89 -25.26 51.68 16.41
N ALA A 90 -24.87 51.14 15.25
CA ALA A 90 -24.89 49.70 15.03
C ALA A 90 -24.11 48.97 16.13
N SER A 91 -24.71 47.91 16.67
CA SER A 91 -24.16 47.13 17.76
C SER A 91 -24.50 45.68 17.52
N PHE A 92 -23.50 44.82 17.38
CA PHE A 92 -23.69 43.44 16.93
C PHE A 92 -23.64 42.48 18.11
N ASP A 93 -24.65 41.64 18.20
CA ASP A 93 -24.69 40.48 19.07
C ASP A 93 -24.62 39.21 18.24
N VAL A 94 -23.86 38.23 18.71
CA VAL A 94 -23.65 36.94 18.02
C VAL A 94 -24.10 35.83 18.94
N ALA A 95 -25.05 35.02 18.46
CA ALA A 95 -25.68 33.96 19.24
C ALA A 95 -25.86 32.68 18.40
N ASP A 96 -26.45 31.66 19.02
CA ASP A 96 -26.90 30.43 18.35
C ASP A 96 -25.80 29.69 17.55
N LEU A 97 -24.62 29.53 18.16
CA LEU A 97 -23.55 28.71 17.59
C LEU A 97 -24.06 27.28 17.34
N SER A 98 -23.93 26.83 16.11
CA SER A 98 -24.26 25.48 15.69
C SER A 98 -23.11 24.87 14.90
N ILE A 99 -22.74 23.64 15.26
CA ILE A 99 -21.67 22.86 14.65
C ILE A 99 -22.26 21.51 14.22
N ILE A 100 -22.25 21.24 12.92
CA ILE A 100 -22.89 20.06 12.33
C ILE A 100 -21.95 19.44 11.27
N PRO A 101 -21.58 18.16 11.42
CA PRO A 101 -21.83 17.28 12.57
C PRO A 101 -20.93 17.63 13.77
N LYS A 102 -21.30 17.13 14.97
CA LYS A 102 -20.45 17.25 16.18
C LYS A 102 -19.32 16.21 16.22
N GLU A 103 -19.49 15.11 15.51
CA GLU A 103 -18.49 14.07 15.30
C GLU A 103 -18.35 13.87 13.79
N ALA A 104 -17.13 13.97 13.26
CA ALA A 104 -16.84 13.85 11.83
C ALA A 104 -15.67 12.88 11.61
N ASP A 105 -15.59 12.23 10.46
CA ASP A 105 -14.39 11.47 10.09
C ASP A 105 -13.28 12.42 9.58
N LEU A 106 -12.01 12.02 9.70
CA LEU A 106 -10.89 12.80 9.17
C LEU A 106 -11.09 13.12 7.67
N GLY A 107 -11.04 14.41 7.32
CA GLY A 107 -11.29 14.89 5.96
C GLY A 107 -12.76 15.14 5.61
N GLU A 108 -13.69 14.91 6.54
CA GLU A 108 -15.10 15.28 6.38
C GLU A 108 -15.30 16.79 6.61
N ARG A 109 -16.31 17.36 5.95
CA ARG A 109 -16.65 18.78 6.08
C ARG A 109 -17.62 19.00 7.24
N ILE A 110 -17.27 19.93 8.11
CA ILE A 110 -18.10 20.42 9.21
C ILE A 110 -18.67 21.79 8.83
N SER A 111 -19.97 21.95 9.03
CA SER A 111 -20.68 23.22 8.90
C SER A 111 -20.74 23.91 10.26
N VAL A 112 -20.29 25.15 10.31
CA VAL A 112 -20.36 25.99 11.51
C VAL A 112 -21.20 27.21 11.20
N SER A 113 -22.17 27.55 12.03
CA SER A 113 -23.01 28.74 11.83
C SER A 113 -23.33 29.47 13.13
N ALA A 114 -23.56 30.78 13.04
CA ALA A 114 -24.03 31.61 14.14
C ALA A 114 -25.02 32.67 13.63
N LEU A 115 -25.94 33.11 14.49
CA LEU A 115 -26.87 34.20 14.23
C LEU A 115 -26.22 35.53 14.62
N VAL A 116 -26.12 36.46 13.68
CA VAL A 116 -25.65 37.83 13.92
C VAL A 116 -26.85 38.76 13.93
N THR A 117 -27.00 39.57 14.97
CA THR A 117 -28.09 40.53 15.12
C THR A 117 -27.56 41.94 15.33
N ASN A 118 -28.03 42.90 14.54
CA ASN A 118 -27.77 44.32 14.82
C ASN A 118 -28.79 44.86 15.82
N THR A 119 -28.37 45.00 17.08
CA THR A 119 -29.16 45.53 18.20
C THR A 119 -29.24 47.06 18.24
N GLY A 120 -28.47 47.74 17.38
CA GLY A 120 -28.56 49.18 17.14
C GLY A 120 -29.68 49.54 16.16
N ASP A 121 -29.82 50.85 15.88
CA ASP A 121 -30.86 51.35 14.97
C ASP A 121 -30.27 51.69 13.58
N LEU A 122 -28.98 51.99 13.53
CA LEU A 122 -28.27 52.30 12.30
C LEU A 122 -27.72 51.03 11.63
N THR A 123 -27.76 51.00 10.31
CA THR A 123 -27.08 50.02 9.47
C THR A 123 -25.59 50.03 9.76
N GLY A 124 -25.01 48.85 9.92
CA GLY A 124 -23.59 48.68 10.16
C GLY A 124 -23.00 47.49 9.43
N ARG A 125 -21.68 47.49 9.30
CA ARG A 125 -20.90 46.34 8.83
C ARG A 125 -20.27 45.62 10.03
N TYR A 126 -20.27 44.30 9.97
CA TYR A 126 -19.63 43.44 10.96
C TYR A 126 -18.84 42.32 10.28
N GLU A 127 -17.60 42.11 10.70
CA GLU A 127 -16.78 41.00 10.23
C GLU A 127 -16.91 39.82 11.20
N VAL A 128 -17.40 38.70 10.70
CA VAL A 128 -17.48 37.45 11.45
C VAL A 128 -16.23 36.62 11.16
N SER A 129 -15.43 36.32 12.18
CA SER A 129 -14.28 35.42 12.06
C SER A 129 -14.60 34.04 12.64
N LEU A 130 -14.30 33.01 11.86
CA LEU A 130 -14.28 31.63 12.30
C LEU A 130 -12.84 31.24 12.62
N GLU A 131 -12.65 30.77 13.85
CA GLU A 131 -11.41 30.21 14.34
C GLU A 131 -11.56 28.71 14.59
N LEU A 132 -10.55 27.94 14.17
CA LEU A 132 -10.40 26.53 14.48
C LEU A 132 -9.06 26.37 15.21
N ASP A 133 -9.09 25.80 16.41
CA ASP A 133 -7.91 25.63 17.28
C ASP A 133 -7.11 26.92 17.49
N ASP A 134 -7.82 28.00 17.83
CA ASP A 134 -7.29 29.35 18.06
C ASP A 134 -6.64 30.02 16.82
N VAL A 135 -6.91 29.49 15.62
CA VAL A 135 -6.44 30.05 14.34
C VAL A 135 -7.61 30.49 13.47
N VAL A 136 -7.59 31.76 13.03
CA VAL A 136 -8.59 32.29 12.09
C VAL A 136 -8.46 31.57 10.74
N VAL A 137 -9.46 30.78 10.38
CA VAL A 137 -9.49 30.00 9.13
C VAL A 137 -10.31 30.67 8.03
N GLN A 138 -11.37 31.41 8.40
CA GLN A 138 -12.25 32.11 7.48
C GLN A 138 -12.80 33.39 8.11
N THR A 139 -13.06 34.41 7.29
CA THR A 139 -13.81 35.60 7.69
C THR A 139 -14.94 35.87 6.70
N LYS A 140 -16.03 36.48 7.17
CA LYS A 140 -17.15 36.93 6.34
C LYS A 140 -17.70 38.26 6.85
N ASP A 141 -17.76 39.25 5.97
CA ASP A 141 -18.44 40.51 6.21
C ASP A 141 -19.96 40.36 6.06
N VAL A 142 -20.72 40.91 6.99
CA VAL A 142 -22.16 41.10 6.91
C VAL A 142 -22.51 42.58 7.07
N THR A 143 -23.55 43.05 6.39
CA THR A 143 -24.09 44.41 6.56
C THR A 143 -25.57 44.30 6.89
N LEU A 144 -25.94 44.74 8.09
CA LEU A 144 -27.31 44.61 8.61
C LEU A 144 -27.88 45.97 8.97
N ASP A 145 -29.12 46.20 8.59
CA ASP A 145 -29.92 47.33 9.08
C ASP A 145 -30.18 47.18 10.58
N GLY A 146 -30.54 48.27 11.25
CA GLY A 146 -30.89 48.22 12.67
C GLY A 146 -32.06 47.27 12.94
N GLY A 147 -31.93 46.41 13.94
CA GLY A 147 -32.91 45.39 14.30
C GLY A 147 -32.91 44.13 13.43
N ASP A 148 -32.15 44.08 12.33
CA ASP A 148 -32.09 42.89 11.48
C ASP A 148 -31.13 41.82 12.04
N SER A 149 -31.39 40.57 11.67
CA SER A 149 -30.55 39.42 11.97
C SER A 149 -30.27 38.60 10.71
N GLU A 150 -29.07 38.01 10.62
CA GLU A 150 -28.68 37.08 9.56
C GLU A 150 -27.89 35.91 10.16
N THR A 151 -28.18 34.68 9.71
CA THR A 151 -27.35 33.51 10.03
C THR A 151 -26.14 33.45 9.08
N VAL A 152 -24.96 33.50 9.66
CA VAL A 152 -23.68 33.39 8.94
C VAL A 152 -23.17 31.95 9.09
N SER A 153 -22.87 31.30 7.96
CA SER A 153 -22.39 29.92 7.92
C SER A 153 -21.03 29.81 7.23
N PHE A 154 -20.21 28.92 7.77
CA PHE A 154 -18.88 28.55 7.31
C PHE A 154 -18.80 27.05 7.08
N SER A 155 -17.77 26.62 6.36
CA SER A 155 -17.50 25.21 6.11
C SER A 155 -16.01 24.94 6.23
N VAL A 156 -15.66 24.04 7.14
CA VAL A 156 -14.28 23.71 7.52
C VAL A 156 -14.07 22.21 7.36
N THR A 157 -12.85 21.80 7.06
CA THR A 157 -12.46 20.39 7.00
C THR A 157 -11.19 20.23 7.83
N PRO A 158 -11.29 19.79 9.10
CA PRO A 158 -10.12 19.57 9.93
C PRO A 158 -9.19 18.52 9.31
N ASP A 159 -7.88 18.75 9.41
CA ASP A 159 -6.83 17.94 8.80
C ASP A 159 -6.15 16.99 9.80
N THR A 160 -6.51 17.09 11.08
CA THR A 160 -6.03 16.26 12.17
C THR A 160 -7.21 15.60 12.87
N ALA A 161 -6.95 14.48 13.54
CA ALA A 161 -7.94 13.77 14.34
C ALA A 161 -7.80 14.19 15.81
N GLY A 162 -8.91 14.24 16.52
CA GLY A 162 -8.98 14.66 17.91
C GLY A 162 -10.15 15.61 18.18
N GLU A 163 -10.14 16.21 19.37
CA GLU A 163 -11.07 17.28 19.72
C GLU A 163 -10.54 18.61 19.16
N HIS A 164 -11.40 19.30 18.42
CA HIS A 164 -11.12 20.62 17.85
C HIS A 164 -11.99 21.68 18.53
N THR A 165 -11.38 22.82 18.84
CA THR A 165 -12.11 23.98 19.35
C THR A 165 -12.56 24.84 18.17
N VAL A 166 -13.83 25.23 18.20
CA VAL A 166 -14.44 26.11 17.19
C VAL A 166 -14.87 27.38 17.89
N TYR A 167 -14.42 28.51 17.36
CA TYR A 167 -14.74 29.81 17.92
C TYR A 167 -15.29 30.76 16.86
N ILE A 168 -16.42 31.40 17.15
CA ILE A 168 -17.01 32.46 16.32
C ILE A 168 -17.29 33.67 17.20
N ASN A 169 -16.50 34.74 17.03
CA ASN A 169 -16.68 36.06 17.65
C ASN A 169 -17.18 36.06 19.12
N GLY A 170 -16.62 35.20 19.97
CA GLY A 170 -17.02 35.09 21.39
C GLY A 170 -17.67 33.76 21.78
N LEU A 171 -18.25 33.05 20.81
CA LEU A 171 -18.92 31.78 21.04
C LEU A 171 -17.94 30.62 20.88
N LEU A 172 -17.80 29.82 21.94
CA LEU A 172 -16.95 28.64 21.95
C LEU A 172 -17.79 27.37 21.82
N GLY A 173 -17.38 26.48 20.93
CA GLY A 173 -17.90 25.12 20.79
C GLY A 173 -16.76 24.13 20.50
N THR A 174 -17.10 22.85 20.48
CA THR A 174 -16.13 21.79 20.16
C THR A 174 -16.75 20.77 19.20
N CYS A 175 -15.91 20.14 18.39
CA CYS A 175 -16.25 18.98 17.59
C CYS A 175 -15.13 17.93 17.68
N GLU A 176 -15.50 16.66 17.52
CA GLU A 176 -14.54 15.55 17.53
C GLU A 176 -14.34 15.02 16.11
N VAL A 177 -13.08 14.88 15.70
CA VAL A 177 -12.70 14.31 14.41
C VAL A 177 -12.08 12.94 14.64
N LYS A 178 -12.74 11.90 14.12
CA LYS A 178 -12.33 10.51 14.30
C LYS A 178 -11.18 10.18 13.36
N ALA A 179 -10.12 9.64 13.94
CA ALA A 179 -9.05 9.03 13.17
C ALA A 179 -9.62 7.85 12.37
N PRO A 180 -9.13 7.61 11.13
CA PRO A 180 -9.46 6.40 10.42
C PRO A 180 -9.11 5.19 11.29
N PRO A 181 -9.94 4.12 11.29
CA PRO A 181 -9.61 2.90 12.00
C PRO A 181 -8.20 2.43 11.62
N PRO A 182 -7.39 1.96 12.58
CA PRO A 182 -6.10 1.36 12.25
C PRO A 182 -6.32 0.29 11.19
N ALA A 183 -5.50 0.30 10.14
CA ALA A 183 -5.56 -0.76 9.14
C ALA A 183 -5.51 -2.12 9.86
N PRO A 184 -6.34 -3.10 9.45
CA PRO A 184 -6.29 -4.43 10.06
C PRO A 184 -4.85 -4.91 10.06
N ALA A 185 -4.38 -5.40 11.21
CA ALA A 185 -3.05 -5.99 11.29
C ALA A 185 -2.90 -7.01 10.15
N PRO A 186 -1.77 -7.05 9.43
CA PRO A 186 -1.55 -8.07 8.43
C PRO A 186 -1.76 -9.42 9.10
N VAL A 187 -2.70 -10.21 8.57
CA VAL A 187 -2.96 -11.57 9.05
C VAL A 187 -1.62 -12.29 9.07
N PRO A 188 -1.22 -12.94 10.19
CA PRO A 188 0.01 -13.71 10.23
C PRO A 188 -0.01 -14.69 9.06
N ALA A 189 0.95 -14.57 8.14
CA ALA A 189 1.10 -15.54 7.07
C ALA A 189 1.25 -16.92 7.74
N VAL A 190 0.30 -17.82 7.50
CA VAL A 190 0.38 -19.19 7.99
C VAL A 190 1.69 -19.76 7.46
N ALA A 191 2.60 -20.13 8.36
CA ALA A 191 3.87 -20.73 7.97
C ALA A 191 3.59 -21.97 7.10
N PRO A 192 4.19 -22.08 5.91
CA PRO A 192 3.94 -23.22 5.05
C PRO A 192 4.35 -24.52 5.76
N ALA A 193 3.53 -25.56 5.62
CA ALA A 193 3.82 -26.87 6.20
C ALA A 193 5.17 -27.40 5.67
N PRO A 194 5.96 -28.09 6.50
CA PRO A 194 7.27 -28.61 6.08
C PRO A 194 7.13 -29.62 4.92
N PRO A 195 8.13 -29.69 4.01
CA PRO A 195 8.15 -30.63 2.91
C PRO A 195 8.20 -32.08 3.40
N SER A 196 7.57 -33.01 2.67
CA SER A 196 7.61 -34.45 2.95
C SER A 196 7.84 -35.22 1.65
N PHE A 197 8.88 -36.05 1.62
CA PHE A 197 9.33 -36.71 0.40
C PHE A 197 9.02 -38.21 0.40
N ALA A 198 8.78 -38.75 -0.78
CA ALA A 198 8.68 -40.18 -1.02
C ALA A 198 9.55 -40.57 -2.23
N VAL A 199 10.20 -41.72 -2.14
CA VAL A 199 11.01 -42.30 -3.23
C VAL A 199 10.26 -43.51 -3.81
N SER A 200 10.09 -43.52 -5.13
CA SER A 200 9.42 -44.59 -5.89
C SER A 200 10.21 -44.99 -7.13
N ASP A 201 9.73 -46.01 -7.84
CA ASP A 201 10.17 -46.38 -9.19
C ASP A 201 11.67 -46.65 -9.31
N LEU A 202 12.25 -47.33 -8.31
CA LEU A 202 13.64 -47.77 -8.38
C LEU A 202 13.82 -48.71 -9.58
N SER A 203 14.78 -48.37 -10.43
CA SER A 203 15.17 -49.15 -11.60
C SER A 203 16.69 -49.34 -11.62
N VAL A 204 17.12 -50.55 -11.96
CA VAL A 204 18.53 -50.94 -12.08
C VAL A 204 18.72 -51.59 -13.44
N ALA A 205 19.54 -50.99 -14.29
CA ALA A 205 19.78 -51.47 -15.65
C ALA A 205 21.23 -51.23 -16.09
N PRO A 206 21.92 -52.24 -16.65
CA PRO A 206 21.50 -53.64 -16.80
C PRO A 206 21.49 -54.41 -15.46
N SER A 207 20.71 -55.49 -15.37
CA SER A 207 20.72 -56.39 -14.19
C SER A 207 21.94 -57.32 -14.15
N GLU A 208 22.67 -57.44 -15.27
CA GLU A 208 23.91 -58.21 -15.38
C GLU A 208 24.92 -57.44 -16.23
N VAL A 209 26.13 -57.25 -15.70
CA VAL A 209 27.21 -56.52 -16.38
C VAL A 209 28.54 -57.26 -16.19
N LYS A 210 29.53 -56.99 -17.06
CA LYS A 210 30.89 -57.50 -16.85
C LYS A 210 31.67 -56.61 -15.89
N LEU A 211 32.85 -57.10 -15.48
CA LEU A 211 33.79 -56.31 -14.69
C LEU A 211 34.03 -54.92 -15.29
N ALA A 212 33.95 -53.90 -14.43
CA ALA A 212 34.10 -52.48 -14.75
C ALA A 212 33.08 -51.89 -15.76
N GLU A 213 32.04 -52.65 -16.16
CA GLU A 213 30.93 -52.09 -16.92
C GLU A 213 29.99 -51.26 -16.02
N GLN A 214 29.29 -50.30 -16.62
CA GLN A 214 28.44 -49.35 -15.90
C GLN A 214 27.02 -49.89 -15.72
N VAL A 215 26.50 -49.74 -14.50
CA VAL A 215 25.10 -49.96 -14.15
C VAL A 215 24.48 -48.62 -13.83
N THR A 216 23.33 -48.36 -14.44
CA THR A 216 22.51 -47.17 -14.18
C THR A 216 21.44 -47.52 -13.16
N ILE A 217 21.37 -46.73 -12.10
CA ILE A 217 20.40 -46.87 -11.02
C ILE A 217 19.61 -45.58 -10.97
N SER A 218 18.29 -45.65 -11.10
CA SER A 218 17.42 -44.48 -11.04
C SER A 218 16.25 -44.67 -10.09
N ALA A 219 15.83 -43.61 -9.42
CA ALA A 219 14.60 -43.57 -8.62
C ALA A 219 13.91 -42.21 -8.78
N VAL A 220 12.58 -42.18 -8.61
CA VAL A 220 11.78 -40.96 -8.65
C VAL A 220 11.59 -40.44 -7.23
N VAL A 221 11.96 -39.19 -6.98
CA VAL A 221 11.70 -38.50 -5.70
C VAL A 221 10.56 -37.54 -5.90
N THR A 222 9.55 -37.59 -5.02
CA THR A 222 8.36 -36.72 -5.07
C THR A 222 8.19 -35.98 -3.75
N ASN A 223 8.00 -34.66 -3.81
CA ASN A 223 7.55 -33.87 -2.66
C ASN A 223 6.03 -34.00 -2.50
N THR A 224 5.59 -34.87 -1.60
CA THR A 224 4.19 -35.27 -1.44
C THR A 224 3.33 -34.27 -0.66
N ARG A 225 3.95 -33.37 0.12
CA ARG A 225 3.25 -32.38 0.95
C ARG A 225 4.20 -31.26 1.35
N GLY A 226 3.66 -30.06 1.55
CA GLY A 226 4.38 -28.94 2.17
C GLY A 226 4.90 -27.96 1.14
N SER A 227 5.73 -27.00 1.55
CA SER A 227 6.43 -26.08 0.65
C SER A 227 7.55 -26.76 -0.13
N GLU A 228 8.23 -25.98 -0.96
CA GLU A 228 9.53 -26.37 -1.53
C GLU A 228 10.51 -26.79 -0.42
N GLY A 229 11.31 -27.82 -0.73
CA GLY A 229 12.36 -28.29 0.16
C GLY A 229 13.38 -29.13 -0.56
N SER A 230 14.48 -29.41 0.12
CA SER A 230 15.55 -30.28 -0.36
C SER A 230 15.48 -31.67 0.27
N TYR A 231 15.79 -32.70 -0.53
CA TYR A 231 15.91 -34.09 -0.11
C TYR A 231 17.21 -34.68 -0.64
N THR A 232 17.98 -35.34 0.22
CA THR A 232 19.22 -36.03 -0.16
C THR A 232 18.95 -37.50 -0.42
N VAL A 233 19.03 -37.90 -1.68
CA VAL A 233 18.95 -39.30 -2.12
C VAL A 233 20.29 -39.97 -1.86
N VAL A 234 20.28 -41.05 -1.08
CA VAL A 234 21.49 -41.83 -0.77
C VAL A 234 21.40 -43.18 -1.47
N LEU A 235 22.38 -43.49 -2.33
CA LEU A 235 22.54 -44.79 -2.96
C LEU A 235 23.39 -45.69 -2.08
N GLN A 236 22.85 -46.83 -1.67
CA GLN A 236 23.58 -47.86 -0.94
C GLN A 236 23.75 -49.12 -1.80
N ILE A 237 24.97 -49.68 -1.79
CA ILE A 237 25.31 -50.96 -2.41
C ILE A 237 25.78 -51.91 -1.30
N ASN A 238 25.13 -53.07 -1.18
CA ASN A 238 25.35 -54.03 -0.09
C ASN A 238 25.28 -53.40 1.31
N GLY A 239 24.45 -52.38 1.48
CA GLY A 239 24.28 -51.64 2.73
C GLY A 239 25.33 -50.56 3.01
N ALA A 240 26.38 -50.44 2.18
CA ALA A 240 27.35 -49.34 2.26
C ALA A 240 26.91 -48.18 1.35
N GLU A 241 27.03 -46.95 1.81
CA GLU A 241 26.79 -45.77 0.97
C GLU A 241 27.85 -45.68 -0.13
N GLU A 242 27.39 -45.61 -1.39
CA GLU A 242 28.24 -45.49 -2.56
C GLU A 242 28.22 -44.07 -3.14
N ALA A 243 27.06 -43.41 -3.12
CA ALA A 243 26.88 -42.07 -3.64
C ALA A 243 25.67 -41.36 -3.00
N ARG A 244 25.63 -40.03 -3.11
CA ARG A 244 24.47 -39.23 -2.71
C ARG A 244 24.21 -38.09 -3.69
N LYS A 245 22.95 -37.68 -3.86
CA LYS A 245 22.54 -36.53 -4.67
C LYS A 245 21.41 -35.78 -3.97
N GLU A 246 21.52 -34.46 -3.86
CA GLU A 246 20.44 -33.60 -3.36
C GLU A 246 19.53 -33.13 -4.50
N VAL A 247 18.22 -33.08 -4.25
CA VAL A 247 17.20 -32.51 -5.14
C VAL A 247 16.35 -31.50 -4.37
N THR A 248 15.97 -30.40 -5.01
CA THR A 248 15.07 -29.38 -4.46
C THR A 248 13.77 -29.41 -5.24
N LEU A 249 12.65 -29.69 -4.57
CA LEU A 249 11.35 -29.90 -5.20
C LEU A 249 10.28 -29.02 -4.55
N GLY A 250 9.57 -28.26 -5.38
CA GLY A 250 8.33 -27.60 -4.99
C GLY A 250 7.22 -28.59 -4.61
N ALA A 251 6.15 -28.09 -4.00
CA ALA A 251 5.00 -28.90 -3.58
C ALA A 251 4.42 -29.73 -4.76
N GLY A 252 4.29 -31.05 -4.58
CA GLY A 252 3.74 -31.96 -5.60
C GLY A 252 4.64 -32.21 -6.81
N LYS A 253 5.87 -31.70 -6.82
CA LYS A 253 6.84 -31.94 -7.90
C LYS A 253 7.62 -33.22 -7.67
N SER A 254 8.05 -33.83 -8.78
CA SER A 254 8.88 -35.03 -8.81
C SER A 254 10.09 -34.84 -9.70
N GLU A 255 11.20 -35.49 -9.36
CA GLU A 255 12.42 -35.55 -10.17
C GLU A 255 12.99 -36.97 -10.15
N THR A 256 13.45 -37.45 -11.31
CA THR A 256 14.19 -38.71 -11.41
C THR A 256 15.66 -38.46 -11.09
N VAL A 257 16.16 -39.12 -10.06
CA VAL A 257 17.57 -39.14 -9.69
C VAL A 257 18.23 -40.36 -10.28
N THR A 258 19.39 -40.17 -10.90
CA THR A 258 20.16 -41.23 -11.57
C THR A 258 21.59 -41.26 -11.04
N PHE A 259 22.08 -42.47 -10.78
CA PHE A 259 23.46 -42.79 -10.44
C PHE A 259 24.02 -43.78 -11.45
N THR A 260 25.32 -43.70 -11.70
CA THR A 260 26.04 -44.66 -12.53
C THR A 260 27.21 -45.21 -11.74
N ILE A 261 27.27 -46.53 -11.59
CA ILE A 261 28.31 -47.22 -10.82
C ILE A 261 28.95 -48.33 -11.65
N SER A 262 30.16 -48.73 -11.31
CA SER A 262 30.85 -49.89 -11.89
C SER A 262 31.55 -50.66 -10.78
N LYS A 263 31.54 -51.99 -10.82
CA LYS A 263 32.25 -52.84 -9.86
C LYS A 263 33.30 -53.69 -10.55
N ASP A 264 34.42 -53.89 -9.86
CA ASP A 264 35.62 -54.60 -10.32
C ASP A 264 35.73 -56.01 -9.76
N THR A 265 34.75 -56.42 -8.94
CA THR A 265 34.69 -57.73 -8.30
C THR A 265 33.43 -58.45 -8.77
N GLU A 266 33.55 -59.73 -9.12
CA GLU A 266 32.39 -60.55 -9.46
C GLU A 266 31.50 -60.78 -8.25
N GLY A 267 30.20 -60.88 -8.47
CA GLY A 267 29.25 -61.11 -7.39
C GLY A 267 27.93 -60.41 -7.61
N SER A 268 27.01 -60.64 -6.66
CA SER A 268 25.70 -60.02 -6.68
C SER A 268 25.65 -58.84 -5.71
N TYR A 269 25.15 -57.72 -6.21
CA TYR A 269 25.13 -56.43 -5.52
C TYR A 269 23.69 -55.99 -5.28
N THR A 270 23.33 -55.82 -4.01
CA THR A 270 22.03 -55.29 -3.60
C THR A 270 22.05 -53.78 -3.61
N VAL A 271 21.11 -53.17 -4.31
CA VAL A 271 20.89 -51.73 -4.40
C VAL A 271 19.80 -51.34 -3.41
N ASN A 272 20.02 -50.26 -2.65
CA ASN A 272 19.00 -49.67 -1.78
C ASN A 272 18.97 -48.14 -1.95
N ILE A 273 17.77 -47.59 -2.17
CA ILE A 273 17.48 -46.16 -2.08
C ILE A 273 16.23 -45.98 -1.21
N ASP A 274 16.43 -45.47 0.01
CA ASP A 274 15.37 -45.17 0.99
C ASP A 274 14.40 -46.35 1.25
N GLY A 275 14.94 -47.57 1.30
CA GLY A 275 14.17 -48.80 1.52
C GLY A 275 13.65 -49.49 0.25
N ASN A 276 13.75 -48.83 -0.91
CA ASN A 276 13.48 -49.48 -2.19
C ASN A 276 14.68 -50.35 -2.58
N LEU A 277 14.44 -51.64 -2.83
CA LEU A 277 15.48 -52.63 -3.12
C LEU A 277 15.55 -52.99 -4.60
N GLY A 278 16.76 -53.10 -5.13
CA GLY A 278 17.08 -53.63 -6.45
C GLY A 278 18.33 -54.50 -6.39
N GLN A 279 18.72 -55.11 -7.51
CA GLN A 279 19.91 -55.96 -7.56
C GLN A 279 20.51 -55.97 -8.98
N PHE A 280 21.83 -56.11 -9.05
CA PHE A 280 22.52 -56.47 -10.29
C PHE A 280 23.65 -57.46 -9.99
N THR A 281 24.09 -58.19 -11.01
CA THR A 281 25.18 -59.16 -10.91
C THR A 281 26.34 -58.75 -11.80
N VAL A 282 27.55 -58.84 -11.28
CA VAL A 282 28.77 -58.66 -12.05
C VAL A 282 29.39 -60.01 -12.33
N ILE A 283 29.57 -60.31 -13.61
CA ILE A 283 30.14 -61.58 -14.08
C ILE A 283 31.54 -61.37 -14.66
N VAL A 284 32.40 -62.38 -14.52
CA VAL A 284 33.65 -62.45 -15.26
C VAL A 284 33.33 -62.99 -16.66
N PRO A 285 33.84 -62.38 -17.75
CA PRO A 285 33.69 -62.96 -19.07
C PRO A 285 34.25 -64.38 -19.09
N PRO A 286 33.60 -65.35 -19.76
CA PRO A 286 34.13 -66.70 -19.87
C PRO A 286 35.54 -66.63 -20.49
N PRO A 287 36.49 -67.48 -20.04
CA PRO A 287 37.83 -67.51 -20.63
C PRO A 287 37.71 -67.70 -22.15
N PRO A 288 38.56 -67.04 -22.96
CA PRO A 288 38.47 -67.15 -24.41
C PRO A 288 38.53 -68.63 -24.78
N THR A 289 37.52 -69.10 -25.53
CA THR A 289 37.54 -70.45 -26.09
C THR A 289 38.84 -70.62 -26.87
N PRO A 290 39.66 -71.66 -26.63
CA PRO A 290 40.88 -71.85 -27.39
C PRO A 290 40.51 -71.88 -28.87
N THR A 291 41.07 -70.95 -29.64
CA THR A 291 40.99 -70.97 -31.11
C THR A 291 41.42 -72.37 -31.56
N PRO A 292 40.68 -73.07 -32.44
CA PRO A 292 41.14 -74.35 -32.96
C PRO A 292 42.54 -74.14 -33.54
N THR A 293 43.54 -74.82 -32.98
CA THR A 293 44.90 -74.83 -33.51
C THR A 293 44.82 -75.33 -34.95
N GLU A 294 44.97 -74.42 -35.90
CA GLU A 294 45.08 -74.72 -37.32
C GLU A 294 46.23 -75.72 -37.50
N ALA A 295 45.96 -76.86 -38.13
CA ALA A 295 46.96 -77.89 -38.37
C ALA A 295 48.08 -77.30 -39.22
N LEU A 296 49.30 -77.26 -38.67
CA LEU A 296 50.48 -76.80 -39.40
C LEU A 296 50.63 -77.59 -40.72
N PRO A 297 50.86 -76.94 -41.87
CA PRO A 297 51.01 -77.64 -43.14
C PRO A 297 52.20 -78.60 -43.10
N ILE A 298 51.99 -79.81 -43.62
CA ILE A 298 53.01 -80.84 -43.80
C ILE A 298 54.14 -80.23 -44.67
N GLN A 299 55.32 -80.04 -44.10
CA GLN A 299 56.48 -79.58 -44.87
C GLN A 299 56.93 -80.70 -45.83
N PRO A 300 57.23 -80.41 -47.10
CA PRO A 300 57.78 -81.41 -48.02
C PRO A 300 59.15 -81.90 -47.51
N PRO A 301 59.56 -83.16 -47.82
CA PRO A 301 60.79 -83.73 -47.28
C PRO A 301 62.00 -82.85 -47.60
N THR A 302 62.72 -82.46 -46.54
CA THR A 302 63.95 -81.67 -46.60
C THR A 302 65.00 -82.33 -47.49
N ASN A 303 65.48 -81.59 -48.49
CA ASN A 303 66.44 -82.05 -49.48
C ASN A 303 67.87 -82.05 -48.89
N TRP A 304 68.24 -83.11 -48.16
CA TRP A 304 69.47 -83.23 -47.36
C TRP A 304 70.79 -82.95 -48.11
N TRP A 305 70.86 -83.10 -49.44
CA TRP A 305 72.07 -82.78 -50.21
C TRP A 305 72.39 -81.28 -50.27
N LEU A 306 71.38 -80.41 -50.25
CA LEU A 306 71.57 -78.95 -50.30
C LEU A 306 72.11 -78.39 -48.97
N ILE A 307 71.77 -79.04 -47.86
CA ILE A 307 72.22 -78.66 -46.51
C ILE A 307 73.64 -79.19 -46.25
N GLY A 308 74.02 -80.35 -46.80
CA GLY A 308 75.37 -80.90 -46.70
C GLY A 308 76.46 -80.06 -47.39
N GLY A 309 76.15 -79.41 -48.52
CA GLY A 309 77.09 -78.54 -49.23
C GLY A 309 77.44 -77.24 -48.48
N ILE A 310 76.49 -76.70 -47.70
CA ILE A 310 76.68 -75.46 -46.93
C ILE A 310 77.51 -75.72 -45.66
N ILE A 311 77.37 -76.90 -45.03
CA ILE A 311 78.14 -77.27 -43.84
C ILE A 311 79.63 -77.54 -44.18
N ALA A 312 79.91 -78.16 -45.32
CA ALA A 312 81.29 -78.37 -45.77
C ALA A 312 82.03 -77.05 -46.08
N GLY A 313 81.33 -76.07 -46.66
CA GLY A 313 81.89 -74.73 -46.92
C GLY A 313 82.20 -73.94 -45.64
N CYS A 314 81.32 -74.00 -44.63
CA CYS A 314 81.51 -73.29 -43.36
C CYS A 314 82.68 -73.85 -42.51
N VAL A 315 82.95 -75.16 -42.57
CA VAL A 315 84.07 -75.77 -41.83
C VAL A 315 85.43 -75.38 -42.41
N VAL A 316 85.54 -75.21 -43.74
CA VAL A 316 86.80 -74.77 -44.39
C VAL A 316 87.13 -73.32 -44.05
N VAL A 317 86.12 -72.43 -43.98
CA VAL A 317 86.31 -71.02 -43.59
C VAL A 317 86.72 -70.89 -42.12
N ALA A 318 86.11 -71.68 -41.23
CA ALA A 318 86.46 -71.69 -39.80
C ALA A 318 87.87 -72.25 -39.54
N ALA A 319 88.27 -73.32 -40.24
CA ALA A 319 89.61 -73.87 -40.15
C ALA A 319 90.67 -72.91 -40.71
N GLY A 320 90.38 -72.21 -41.81
CA GLY A 320 91.26 -71.17 -42.38
C GLY A 320 91.46 -69.97 -41.43
N LEU A 321 90.40 -69.52 -40.76
CA LEU A 321 90.46 -68.43 -39.78
C LEU A 321 91.19 -68.81 -38.49
N LEU A 322 91.09 -70.07 -38.04
CA LEU A 322 91.84 -70.58 -36.88
C LEU A 322 93.35 -70.71 -37.16
N VAL A 323 93.75 -71.12 -38.38
CA VAL A 323 95.16 -71.13 -38.79
C VAL A 323 95.73 -69.71 -38.88
N TYR A 324 94.97 -68.76 -39.46
CA TYR A 324 95.37 -67.35 -39.54
C TYR A 324 95.61 -66.73 -38.15
N PHE A 325 94.73 -67.00 -37.19
CA PHE A 325 94.82 -66.44 -35.84
C PHE A 325 96.00 -67.02 -35.04
N PHE A 326 96.36 -68.30 -35.25
CA PHE A 326 97.50 -68.93 -34.58
C PHE A 326 98.86 -68.50 -35.17
N VAL A 327 98.93 -68.18 -36.47
CA VAL A 327 100.16 -67.67 -37.10
C VAL A 327 100.45 -66.22 -36.67
N TRP A 328 99.42 -65.39 -36.49
CA TRP A 328 99.59 -63.99 -36.14
C TRP A 328 99.99 -63.77 -34.67
N ARG A 329 99.53 -64.63 -33.74
CA ARG A 329 99.83 -64.51 -32.30
C ARG A 329 101.28 -64.87 -31.91
N LYS A 330 102.11 -65.38 -32.85
CA LYS A 330 103.55 -65.61 -32.63
C LYS A 330 104.46 -64.44 -33.02
N ARG A 331 103.93 -63.31 -33.50
CA ARG A 331 104.72 -62.12 -33.89
C ARG A 331 104.24 -60.88 -33.14
N GLY A 332 104.78 -60.67 -31.93
CA GLY A 332 104.49 -59.46 -31.18
C GLY A 332 105.00 -59.47 -29.74
N ALA A 333 106.18 -60.05 -29.50
CA ALA A 333 106.96 -59.76 -28.30
C ALA A 333 107.84 -58.55 -28.60
N ALA A 334 107.77 -57.50 -27.77
CA ALA A 334 108.88 -56.60 -27.46
C ALA A 334 108.48 -55.55 -26.40
N GLN A 335 109.04 -55.73 -25.20
CA GLN A 335 109.44 -54.74 -24.18
C GLN A 335 110.32 -53.59 -24.78
N PRO A 336 110.95 -52.69 -23.99
CA PRO A 336 110.53 -51.94 -22.79
C PRO A 336 111.00 -50.46 -22.86
N SER A 337 110.60 -49.62 -21.89
CA SER A 337 111.49 -48.97 -20.89
C SER A 337 110.63 -48.25 -19.87
#